data_AF-A0A957J9S7-F1
#
_entry.id   AF-A0A957J9S7-F1
#
_cell.length_a   1.000
_cell.length_b   1.000
_cell.length_c   1.000
_cell.angle_alpha   90.00
_cell.angle_beta   90.00
_cell.angle_gamma   90.00
#
_symmetry.space_group_name_H-M   'P 1'
#
loop_
_entity.id
_entity.type
_entity.pdbx_description
1 polymer ?
#
loop_
_entity_poly.entity_id
_entity_poly.type
_entity_poly.pdbx_seq_one_letter_code
_entity_poly.pdbx_strand_id
1 'polypeptide(L)'
;MKITGVRTHLYQFEMTRYLGDANSPHGWKKSSHLAVFIDTDAGVTGVTIAGGSARRHIHEFVNQMLLGEDPRGVRGLWQRMVDRVFKVNNRGIVNEALSAIDV
;
A
#
# COMPACT_ATOMS: atom_id res chain seq x y z
N MET A 1 8.37 4.25 -19.49
CA MET A 1 8.63 3.92 -18.08
C MET A 1 7.55 2.95 -17.67
N LYS A 2 7.92 1.77 -17.19
CA LYS A 2 7.00 0.68 -16.87
C LYS A 2 7.27 0.18 -15.46
N ILE A 3 6.21 -0.16 -14.72
CA ILE A 3 6.33 -0.82 -13.42
C ILE A 3 6.94 -2.21 -13.61
N THR A 4 7.96 -2.54 -12.82
CA THR A 4 8.68 -3.82 -12.88
C THR A 4 8.43 -4.71 -11.67
N GLY A 5 7.91 -4.16 -10.58
CA GLY A 5 7.55 -4.95 -9.41
C GLY A 5 7.25 -4.12 -8.17
N VAL A 6 6.99 -4.84 -7.07
CA VAL A 6 6.80 -4.26 -5.75
C VAL A 6 7.61 -4.99 -4.70
N ARG A 7 8.27 -4.23 -3.82
CA ARG A 7 8.93 -4.74 -2.62
C ARG A 7 8.23 -4.16 -1.41
N THR A 8 8.15 -4.93 -0.32
CA THR A 8 7.60 -4.45 0.93
C THR A 8 8.47 -4.84 2.11
N HIS A 9 8.59 -3.95 3.08
CA HIS A 9 9.35 -4.18 4.31
C HIS A 9 8.48 -3.83 5.52
N LEU A 10 8.14 -4.85 6.32
CA LEU A 10 7.44 -4.63 7.58
C LEU A 10 8.47 -4.15 8.61
N TYR A 11 8.19 -3.03 9.26
CA TYR A 11 9.05 -2.49 10.29
C TYR A 11 8.25 -2.10 11.52
N GLN A 12 8.95 -2.04 12.64
CA GLN A 12 8.40 -1.68 13.94
C GLN A 12 9.38 -0.73 14.62
N PHE A 13 8.85 0.23 15.38
CA PHE A 13 9.64 1.15 16.18
C PHE A 13 8.97 1.44 17.52
N GLU A 14 9.78 1.84 18.49
CA GLU A 14 9.29 2.36 19.78
C GLU A 14 9.01 3.85 19.66
N MET A 15 7.84 4.27 20.15
CA MET A 15 7.43 5.67 20.20
C MET A 15 7.97 6.33 21.48
N THR A 16 8.22 7.63 21.42
CA THR A 16 8.73 8.42 22.56
C THR A 16 7.74 8.53 23.72
N ARG A 17 6.44 8.28 23.46
CA ARG A 17 5.35 8.23 24.44
C ARG A 17 4.31 7.19 24.05
N TYR A 18 3.43 6.84 24.99
CA TYR A 18 2.23 6.06 24.68
C TYR A 18 1.31 6.88 23.76
N LEU A 19 0.83 6.26 22.68
CA LEU A 19 -0.14 6.84 21.76
C LEU A 19 -1.44 6.01 21.83
N GLY A 20 -2.55 6.67 22.14
CA GLY A 20 -3.88 6.08 22.27
C GLY A 20 -4.97 7.12 22.01
N ASP A 21 -6.20 6.65 21.82
CA ASP A 21 -7.40 7.47 21.61
C ASP A 21 -8.57 6.93 22.45
N ALA A 22 -9.77 7.46 22.25
CA ALA A 22 -10.97 6.98 22.98
C ALA A 22 -11.30 5.49 22.74
N ASN A 23 -10.84 4.91 21.63
CA ASN A 23 -11.03 3.50 21.28
C ASN A 23 -9.87 2.61 21.79
N SER A 24 -8.74 3.21 22.16
CA SER A 24 -7.57 2.52 22.73
C SER A 24 -6.95 3.36 23.85
N PRO A 25 -7.63 3.52 25.01
CA PRO A 25 -7.24 4.49 26.04
C PRO A 25 -5.93 4.14 26.75
N HIS A 26 -5.57 2.86 26.82
CA HIS A 26 -4.28 2.42 27.34
C HIS A 26 -3.11 2.71 26.37
N GLY A 27 -3.43 2.92 25.09
CA GLY A 27 -2.49 3.20 24.03
C GLY A 27 -1.44 2.11 23.81
N TRP A 28 -0.50 2.42 22.93
CA TRP A 28 0.64 1.58 22.60
C TRP A 28 1.92 2.40 22.68
N LYS A 29 3.02 1.77 23.04
CA LYS A 29 4.37 2.38 22.98
C LYS A 29 5.16 1.92 21.76
N LYS A 30 4.66 0.93 21.02
CA LYS A 30 5.28 0.36 19.81
C LYS A 30 4.32 0.57 18.64
N SER A 31 4.84 1.03 17.51
CA SER A 31 4.09 1.13 16.26
C SER A 31 4.73 0.24 15.19
N SER A 32 3.92 -0.27 14.26
CA SER A 32 4.39 -1.05 13.12
C SER A 32 3.71 -0.60 11.83
N HIS A 33 4.46 -0.62 10.75
CA HIS A 33 4.00 -0.21 9.43
C HIS A 33 4.72 -1.01 8.34
N LEU A 34 4.23 -0.88 7.12
CA LEU A 34 4.75 -1.51 5.93
C LEU A 34 5.30 -0.42 4.99
N ALA A 35 6.62 -0.39 4.80
CA ALA A 35 7.20 0.40 3.71
C ALA A 35 6.95 -0.33 2.39
N VAL A 36 6.47 0.40 1.38
CA VAL A 36 6.14 -0.14 0.05
C VAL A 36 6.99 0.58 -0.99
N PHE A 37 7.57 -0.18 -1.90
CA PHE A 37 8.42 0.32 -2.97
C PHE A 37 7.92 -0.24 -4.30
N ILE A 38 7.53 0.63 -5.24
CA ILE A 38 7.14 0.23 -6.59
C ILE A 38 8.25 0.67 -7.54
N ASP A 39 8.90 -0.31 -8.17
CA ASP A 39 10.07 -0.08 -9.01
C ASP A 39 9.67 0.03 -10.49
N THR A 40 10.48 0.75 -11.27
CA THR A 40 10.28 0.92 -12.72
C THR A 40 11.51 0.52 -13.54
N ASP A 41 11.31 0.27 -14.83
CA ASP A 41 12.37 0.01 -15.81
C ASP A 41 13.30 1.21 -16.06
N ALA A 42 12.88 2.42 -15.65
CA ALA A 42 13.66 3.64 -15.74
C ALA A 42 14.55 3.88 -14.49
N GLY A 43 14.54 2.97 -13.52
CA GLY A 43 15.29 3.11 -12.27
C GLY A 43 14.66 4.09 -11.26
N VAL A 44 13.41 4.51 -11.48
CA VAL A 44 12.63 5.32 -10.52
C VAL A 44 11.82 4.40 -9.61
N THR A 45 11.84 4.67 -8.31
CA THR A 45 11.06 3.92 -7.30
C THR A 45 10.09 4.86 -6.60
N GLY A 46 8.80 4.54 -6.65
CA GLY A 46 7.77 5.17 -5.79
C GLY A 46 7.82 4.56 -4.40
N VAL A 47 7.64 5.37 -3.35
CA VAL A 47 7.73 4.94 -1.96
C VAL A 47 6.52 5.44 -1.17
N THR A 48 5.88 4.54 -0.45
CA THR A 48 4.77 4.89 0.47
C THR A 48 4.83 4.08 1.77
N ILE A 49 3.88 4.34 2.66
CA ILE A 49 3.65 3.60 3.89
C ILE A 49 2.21 3.06 3.90
N ALA A 50 2.04 1.82 4.33
CA ALA A 50 0.75 1.19 4.60
C ALA A 50 0.75 0.48 5.95
N GLY A 51 -0.39 -0.04 6.39
CA GLY A 51 -0.49 -1.03 7.44
C GLY A 51 -0.07 -2.42 6.95
N GLY A 52 0.45 -3.23 7.87
CA GLY A 52 0.97 -4.58 7.56
C GLY A 52 -0.06 -5.52 6.93
N SER A 53 -1.35 -5.35 7.27
CA SER A 53 -2.47 -6.13 6.73
C SER A 53 -2.66 -5.97 5.22
N ALA A 54 -2.30 -4.81 4.65
CA ALA A 54 -2.48 -4.52 3.23
C ALA A 54 -1.49 -5.27 2.33
N ARG A 55 -0.41 -5.84 2.88
CA ARG A 55 0.72 -6.42 2.13
C ARG A 55 0.29 -7.37 1.03
N ARG A 56 -0.61 -8.31 1.31
CA ARG A 56 -1.03 -9.31 0.33
C ARG A 56 -1.75 -8.66 -0.85
N HIS A 57 -2.70 -7.76 -0.59
CA HIS A 57 -3.45 -7.07 -1.64
C HIS A 57 -2.55 -6.17 -2.48
N ILE A 58 -1.58 -5.48 -1.87
CA ILE A 58 -0.59 -4.67 -2.61
C ILE A 58 0.16 -5.52 -3.63
N HIS A 59 0.70 -6.66 -3.19
CA HIS A 59 1.40 -7.60 -4.07
C HIS A 59 0.48 -8.16 -5.17
N GLU A 60 -0.78 -8.48 -4.83
CA GLU A 60 -1.75 -8.99 -5.79
C GLU A 60 -2.08 -7.96 -6.89
N PHE A 61 -2.39 -6.72 -6.51
CA PHE A 61 -2.69 -5.65 -7.47
C PHE A 61 -1.49 -5.36 -8.36
N VAL A 62 -0.29 -5.21 -7.81
CA VAL A 62 0.89 -4.91 -8.64
C VAL A 62 1.19 -6.06 -9.59
N ASN A 63 1.29 -7.29 -9.07
CA ASN A 63 1.72 -8.45 -9.86
C ASN A 63 0.69 -8.87 -10.92
N GLN A 64 -0.60 -8.75 -10.64
CA GLN A 64 -1.65 -9.18 -11.57
C GLN A 64 -2.13 -8.06 -12.49
N MET A 65 -1.95 -6.80 -12.12
CA MET A 65 -2.61 -5.69 -12.81
C MET A 65 -1.70 -4.55 -13.20
N LEU A 66 -0.52 -4.34 -12.60
CA LEU A 66 0.27 -3.12 -12.86
C LEU A 66 1.63 -3.39 -13.51
N LEU A 67 2.14 -4.63 -13.46
CA LEU A 67 3.38 -4.98 -14.16
C LEU A 67 3.31 -4.61 -15.65
N GLY A 68 4.33 -3.90 -16.12
CA GLY A 68 4.44 -3.46 -17.52
C GLY A 68 3.68 -2.18 -17.86
N GLU A 69 2.85 -1.65 -16.96
CA GLU A 69 2.08 -0.42 -17.16
C GLU A 69 2.92 0.83 -16.88
N ASP A 70 2.57 1.94 -17.55
CA ASP A 70 3.20 3.23 -17.27
C ASP A 70 2.62 3.87 -16.00
N PRO A 71 3.41 4.06 -14.93
CA PRO A 71 2.89 4.53 -13.64
C PRO A 71 2.30 5.95 -13.70
N ARG A 72 2.57 6.72 -14.76
CA ARG A 72 2.00 8.06 -14.95
C ARG A 72 0.50 8.02 -15.29
N GLY A 73 -0.04 6.86 -15.66
CA GLY A 73 -1.46 6.63 -15.93
C GLY A 73 -2.36 6.51 -14.68
N VAL A 74 -1.98 7.17 -13.57
CA VAL A 74 -2.53 7.01 -12.20
C VAL A 74 -4.04 6.77 -12.18
N ARG A 75 -4.86 7.71 -12.70
CA ARG A 75 -6.33 7.60 -12.68
C ARG A 75 -6.86 6.33 -13.36
N GLY A 76 -6.26 5.94 -14.49
CA GLY A 76 -6.68 4.74 -15.23
C GLY A 76 -6.27 3.46 -14.53
N LEU A 77 -5.06 3.44 -13.95
CA LEU A 77 -4.56 2.31 -13.16
C LEU A 77 -5.37 2.13 -11.88
N TRP A 78 -5.69 3.22 -11.19
CA TRP A 78 -6.55 3.20 -10.01
C TRP A 78 -7.94 2.67 -10.34
N GLN A 79 -8.59 3.19 -11.38
CA GLN A 79 -9.92 2.74 -11.80
C GLN A 79 -9.93 1.23 -12.09
N ARG A 80 -8.92 0.72 -12.81
CA ARG A 80 -8.76 -0.73 -13.06
C ARG A 80 -8.69 -1.53 -11.76
N MET A 81 -7.88 -1.11 -10.80
CA MET A 81 -7.77 -1.82 -9.52
C MET A 81 -9.07 -1.78 -8.71
N VAL A 82 -9.80 -0.66 -8.75
CA VAL A 82 -11.11 -0.56 -8.08
C VAL A 82 -12.17 -1.43 -8.76
N ASP A 83 -12.20 -1.47 -10.09
CA ASP A 83 -13.13 -2.30 -10.86
C ASP A 83 -12.95 -3.79 -10.51
N ARG A 84 -11.71 -4.23 -10.25
CA ARG A 84 -11.39 -5.61 -9.82
C ARG A 84 -12.07 -5.99 -8.51
N VAL A 85 -12.23 -5.07 -7.57
CA VAL A 85 -12.77 -5.34 -6.23
C VAL A 85 -14.20 -4.83 -6.02
N PHE A 86 -14.79 -4.19 -7.04
CA PHE A 86 -16.09 -3.54 -7.00
C PHE A 86 -17.22 -4.39 -6.38
N LYS A 87 -17.24 -5.70 -6.67
CA LYS A 87 -18.27 -6.63 -6.17
C LYS A 87 -17.91 -7.37 -4.89
N VAL A 88 -16.65 -7.34 -4.47
CA VAL A 88 -16.15 -8.21 -3.39
C VAL A 88 -15.97 -7.42 -2.08
N ASN A 89 -15.38 -6.22 -2.14
CA ASN A 89 -15.29 -5.20 -1.08
C ASN A 89 -14.24 -4.16 -1.50
N ASN A 90 -14.53 -2.85 -1.42
CA ASN A 90 -13.56 -1.77 -1.67
C ASN A 90 -13.30 -0.89 -0.44
N ARG A 91 -13.44 -1.45 0.76
CA ARG A 91 -13.23 -0.79 2.06
C ARG A 91 -12.17 -1.50 2.89
N GLY A 92 -11.79 -0.90 4.02
CA GLY A 92 -10.84 -1.47 4.96
C GLY A 92 -9.50 -1.80 4.29
N ILE A 93 -8.98 -2.99 4.56
CA ILE A 93 -7.65 -3.45 4.11
C ILE A 93 -7.49 -3.38 2.59
N VAL A 94 -8.55 -3.61 1.82
CA VAL A 94 -8.50 -3.53 0.35
C VAL A 94 -8.33 -2.07 -0.10
N ASN A 95 -9.07 -1.15 0.51
CA ASN A 95 -8.95 0.29 0.20
C ASN A 95 -7.60 0.84 0.65
N GLU A 96 -7.10 0.39 1.79
CA GLU A 96 -5.78 0.74 2.27
C GLU A 96 -4.69 0.32 1.27
N ALA A 97 -4.79 -0.88 0.70
CA ALA A 97 -3.88 -1.32 -0.36
C ALA A 97 -3.99 -0.47 -1.64
N LEU A 98 -5.22 -0.15 -2.07
CA LEU A 98 -5.47 0.74 -3.22
C LEU A 98 -4.85 2.12 -3.00
N SER A 99 -5.09 2.70 -1.82
CA SER A 99 -4.58 4.02 -1.43
C SER A 99 -3.05 4.03 -1.36
N ALA A 100 -2.45 2.98 -0.80
CA ALA A 100 -0.99 2.86 -0.74
C ALA A 100 -0.35 2.82 -2.14
N ILE A 101 -1.02 2.22 -3.13
CA ILE A 101 -0.48 2.17 -4.50
C ILE A 101 -0.68 3.49 -5.25
N ASP A 102 -1.71 4.28 -4.91
CA ASP A 102 -2.11 5.50 -5.64
C ASP A 102 -1.24 6.74 -5.34
N VAL A 103 -0.72 6.84 -4.11
CA VAL A 103 0.13 7.96 -3.63
C VAL A 103 1.42 8.07 -4.44
#